data_AF-A0A8J2WGM4-F1
#
_entry.id   AF-A0A8J2WGM4-F1
#
_cell.length_a   1.000
_cell.length_b   1.000
_cell.length_c   1.000
_cell.angle_alpha   90.00
_cell.angle_beta   90.00
_cell.angle_gamma   90.00
#
_symmetry.space_group_name_H-M   'P 1'
#
loop_
_entity.id
_entity.type
_entity.pdbx_description
1 polymer ?
#
loop_
_entity_poly.entity_id
_entity_poly.type
_entity_poly.pdbx_seq_one_letter_code
_entity_poly.pdbx_strand_id
1 'polypeptide(L)'
;MSPTTSTTTSEVSIQEQVASVMEELQILGTLEKVIAASEHICIATPLGTGNFLADLRHAFRLNGIETCIKNALVLSRRRKNMKDEQEQLTYMRKAQTHFERRVSKALLNLQTDLKLSLVRQRSSSEAQELSSKWDELSTYDQDVGSIRNLYSTQDLYEAVVALRDPDYSINRFHFNLFCSVCA
;
A
#
# COMPACT_ATOMS: atom_id res chain seq x y z
N MET A 1 -19.95 -36.29 40.06
CA MET A 1 -20.31 -36.47 38.63
C MET A 1 -20.70 -35.10 38.09
N SER A 2 -19.81 -34.43 37.36
CA SER A 2 -20.19 -33.46 36.33
C SER A 2 -20.50 -34.26 35.06
N PRO A 3 -21.21 -33.75 34.02
CA PRO A 3 -20.76 -32.56 33.28
C PRO A 3 -21.87 -31.64 32.72
N THR A 4 -21.57 -30.36 32.54
CA THR A 4 -22.00 -29.55 31.36
C THR A 4 -21.31 -28.19 31.41
N THR A 5 -20.01 -28.21 31.15
CA THR A 5 -19.20 -27.05 30.79
C THR A 5 -18.92 -27.17 29.28
N SER A 6 -19.78 -26.60 28.43
CA SER A 6 -19.51 -26.54 26.98
C SER A 6 -20.10 -25.34 26.24
N THR A 7 -20.81 -24.41 26.90
CA THR A 7 -21.47 -23.27 26.22
C THR A 7 -20.62 -21.99 26.21
N THR A 8 -19.58 -21.88 27.05
CA THR A 8 -18.88 -20.61 27.29
C THR A 8 -17.92 -20.17 26.18
N THR A 9 -17.45 -21.07 25.31
CA THR A 9 -16.39 -20.73 24.34
C THR A 9 -16.92 -20.05 23.07
N SER A 10 -18.14 -20.36 22.63
CA SER A 10 -18.74 -19.77 21.42
C SER A 10 -19.35 -18.39 21.68
N GLU A 11 -19.94 -18.15 22.86
CA GLU A 11 -20.51 -16.85 23.23
C GLU A 11 -19.43 -15.77 23.40
N VAL A 12 -18.27 -16.13 23.96
CA VAL A 12 -17.12 -15.21 24.10
C VAL A 12 -16.61 -14.74 22.72
N SER A 13 -16.57 -15.64 21.73
CA SER A 13 -16.16 -15.29 20.37
C SER A 13 -17.16 -14.34 19.68
N ILE A 14 -18.46 -14.52 19.93
CA ILE A 14 -19.51 -13.63 19.40
C ILE A 14 -19.42 -12.25 20.05
N GLN A 15 -19.21 -12.18 21.37
CA GLN A 15 -19.06 -10.91 22.07
C GLN A 15 -17.83 -10.12 21.60
N GLU A 16 -16.71 -10.79 21.37
CA GLU A 16 -15.49 -10.18 20.84
C GLU A 16 -15.68 -9.64 19.41
N GLN A 17 -16.38 -10.39 18.55
CA GLN A 17 -16.75 -9.93 17.21
C GLN A 17 -17.69 -8.71 17.26
N VAL A 18 -18.68 -8.71 18.15
CA VAL A 18 -19.60 -7.58 18.32
C VAL A 18 -18.84 -6.34 18.82
N ALA A 19 -17.94 -6.49 19.78
CA ALA A 19 -17.10 -5.40 20.27
C ALA A 19 -16.23 -4.81 19.15
N SER A 20 -15.60 -5.66 18.35
CA SER A 20 -14.81 -5.21 17.19
C SER A 20 -15.65 -4.45 16.16
N VAL A 21 -16.87 -4.91 15.87
CA VAL A 21 -17.78 -4.23 14.94
C VAL A 21 -18.25 -2.88 15.50
N MET A 22 -18.49 -2.80 16.81
CA MET A 22 -18.90 -1.56 17.48
C MET A 22 -17.79 -0.50 17.44
N GLU A 23 -16.54 -0.89 17.67
CA GLU A 23 -15.38 0.00 17.54
C GLU A 23 -15.26 0.51 16.10
N GLU A 24 -15.40 -0.36 15.12
CA GLU A 24 -15.36 -0.01 13.69
C GLU A 24 -16.48 0.96 13.28
N LEU A 25 -17.70 0.73 13.79
CA LEU A 25 -18.86 1.62 13.62
C LEU A 25 -18.62 3.00 14.25
N GLN A 26 -17.87 3.05 15.35
CA GLN A 26 -17.49 4.30 16.01
C GLN A 26 -16.46 5.07 15.20
N ILE A 27 -15.43 4.40 14.68
CA ILE A 27 -14.43 5.01 13.78
C ILE A 27 -15.09 5.55 12.50
N LEU A 28 -16.19 4.94 12.03
CA LEU A 28 -16.96 5.41 10.88
C LEU A 28 -17.96 6.52 11.20
N GLY A 29 -18.14 6.90 12.47
CA GLY A 29 -19.15 7.89 12.88
C GLY A 29 -20.59 7.45 12.65
N THR A 30 -20.82 6.15 12.46
CA THR A 30 -22.16 5.57 12.20
C THR A 30 -22.83 5.03 13.46
N LEU A 31 -22.07 4.87 14.54
CA LEU A 31 -22.55 4.26 15.79
C LEU A 31 -23.73 5.04 16.41
N GLU A 32 -23.64 6.37 16.48
CA GLU A 32 -24.71 7.21 17.05
C GLU A 32 -26.03 7.07 16.28
N LYS A 33 -25.95 6.92 14.95
CA LYS A 33 -27.12 6.71 14.10
C LYS A 33 -27.79 5.37 14.37
N VAL A 34 -26.99 4.33 14.59
CA VAL A 34 -27.48 2.99 14.95
C VAL A 34 -28.14 3.01 16.33
N ILE A 35 -27.51 3.69 17.30
CA ILE A 35 -28.05 3.83 18.67
C ILE A 35 -29.39 4.58 18.64
N ALA A 36 -29.45 5.77 18.04
CA ALA A 36 -30.67 6.57 17.96
C ALA A 36 -31.81 5.83 17.23
N ALA A 37 -31.50 5.11 16.14
CA ALA A 37 -32.48 4.32 15.43
C ALA A 37 -32.96 3.11 16.25
N SER A 38 -32.09 2.49 17.02
CA SER A 38 -32.44 1.36 17.89
C SER A 38 -33.32 1.79 19.07
N GLU A 39 -33.05 2.95 19.67
CA GLU A 39 -33.88 3.56 20.70
C GLU A 39 -35.28 3.89 20.16
N HIS A 40 -35.33 4.46 18.95
CA HIS A 40 -36.59 4.76 18.28
C HIS A 40 -37.42 3.49 18.03
N ILE A 41 -36.80 2.36 17.63
CA ILE A 41 -37.49 1.07 17.45
C ILE A 41 -38.05 0.55 18.77
N CYS A 42 -37.28 0.65 19.87
CA CYS A 42 -37.72 0.20 21.18
C CYS A 42 -38.93 1.01 21.70
N ILE A 43 -39.09 2.27 21.28
CA ILE A 43 -40.15 3.17 21.74
C ILE A 43 -41.36 3.17 20.79
N ALA A 44 -41.13 3.18 19.47
CA ALA A 44 -42.16 3.47 18.47
C ALA A 44 -42.81 2.22 17.84
N THR A 45 -42.17 1.05 17.90
CA THR A 45 -42.68 -0.17 17.27
C THR A 45 -43.31 -1.11 18.30
N PRO A 46 -44.60 -1.48 18.18
CA PRO A 46 -45.20 -2.49 19.03
C PRO A 46 -44.66 -3.86 18.62
N LEU A 47 -43.64 -4.33 19.33
CA LEU A 47 -43.06 -5.66 19.14
C LEU A 47 -44.01 -6.69 19.76
N GLY A 48 -44.43 -7.70 18.99
CA GLY A 48 -45.40 -8.70 19.43
C GLY A 48 -44.83 -9.65 20.48
N THR A 49 -45.70 -10.19 21.34
CA THR A 49 -45.35 -11.15 22.41
C THR A 49 -45.01 -12.57 21.91
N GLY A 50 -45.11 -12.82 20.61
CA GLY A 50 -44.83 -14.11 19.99
C GLY A 50 -43.34 -14.32 19.70
N ASN A 51 -42.89 -13.94 18.50
CA ASN A 51 -41.50 -14.06 18.09
C ASN A 51 -40.81 -12.69 18.10
N PHE A 52 -40.58 -12.16 19.31
CA PHE A 52 -39.91 -10.87 19.53
C PHE A 52 -38.66 -10.68 18.66
N LEU A 53 -37.81 -11.72 18.56
CA LEU A 53 -36.57 -11.67 17.78
C LEU A 53 -36.83 -11.50 16.27
N ALA A 54 -37.90 -12.09 15.74
CA ALA A 54 -38.27 -11.96 14.33
C ALA A 54 -38.86 -10.58 14.04
N ASP A 55 -39.72 -10.08 14.94
CA ASP A 55 -40.34 -8.76 14.85
C ASP A 55 -39.28 -7.64 14.97
N LEU A 56 -38.33 -7.81 15.90
CA LEU A 56 -37.18 -6.92 16.06
C LEU A 56 -36.31 -6.90 14.80
N ARG A 57 -35.96 -8.07 14.26
CA ARG A 57 -35.19 -8.15 13.00
C ARG A 57 -35.94 -7.53 11.82
N HIS A 58 -37.26 -7.59 11.79
CA HIS A 58 -38.06 -6.93 10.78
C HIS A 58 -38.06 -5.40 10.96
N ALA A 59 -38.23 -4.91 12.19
CA ALA A 59 -38.14 -3.49 12.51
C ALA A 59 -36.75 -2.91 12.18
N PHE A 60 -35.66 -3.63 12.46
CA PHE A 60 -34.30 -3.23 12.13
C PHE A 60 -34.06 -3.14 10.61
N ARG A 61 -34.72 -4.01 9.83
CA ARG A 61 -34.70 -3.95 8.35
C ARG A 61 -35.45 -2.74 7.82
N LEU A 62 -36.67 -2.51 8.31
CA LEU A 62 -37.50 -1.38 7.87
C LEU A 62 -36.86 -0.02 8.19
N ASN A 63 -36.21 0.10 9.35
CA ASN A 63 -35.51 1.33 9.76
C ASN A 63 -34.11 1.46 9.15
N GLY A 64 -33.69 0.54 8.26
CA GLY A 64 -32.41 0.61 7.55
C GLY A 64 -31.16 0.35 8.42
N ILE A 65 -31.32 -0.05 9.69
CA ILE A 65 -30.21 -0.32 10.61
C ILE A 65 -29.34 -1.47 10.09
N GLU A 66 -29.96 -2.53 9.57
CA GLU A 66 -29.23 -3.65 8.98
C GLU A 66 -28.36 -3.20 7.80
N THR A 67 -28.87 -2.30 6.97
CA THR A 67 -28.13 -1.72 5.84
C THR A 67 -26.98 -0.83 6.33
N CYS A 68 -27.20 -0.02 7.36
CA CYS A 68 -26.15 0.79 7.98
C CYS A 68 -24.99 -0.07 8.50
N ILE A 69 -25.31 -1.15 9.23
CA ILE A 69 -24.28 -2.08 9.76
C ILE A 69 -23.55 -2.78 8.62
N LYS A 70 -24.26 -3.29 7.60
CA LYS A 70 -23.64 -3.91 6.43
C LYS A 70 -22.70 -2.96 5.68
N ASN A 71 -23.14 -1.73 5.44
CA ASN A 71 -22.34 -0.71 4.76
C ASN A 71 -21.09 -0.38 5.57
N ALA A 72 -21.22 -0.24 6.88
CA ALA A 72 -20.09 0.00 7.76
C ALA A 72 -19.07 -1.16 7.71
N LEU A 73 -19.53 -2.41 7.76
CA LEU A 73 -18.65 -3.57 7.62
C LEU A 73 -17.88 -3.60 6.30
N VAL A 74 -18.55 -3.28 5.19
CA VAL A 74 -17.90 -3.19 3.87
C VAL A 74 -16.84 -2.10 3.85
N LEU A 75 -17.13 -0.92 4.42
CA LEU A 75 -16.18 0.18 4.51
C LEU A 75 -15.00 -0.16 5.43
N SER A 76 -15.24 -0.80 6.57
CA SER A 76 -14.18 -1.28 7.47
C SER A 76 -13.28 -2.29 6.80
N ARG A 77 -13.84 -3.25 6.06
CA ARG A 77 -13.05 -4.21 5.28
C ARG A 77 -12.20 -3.52 4.22
N ARG A 78 -12.77 -2.56 3.49
CA ARG A 78 -12.03 -1.76 2.50
C ARG A 78 -10.90 -0.95 3.13
N ARG A 79 -11.12 -0.36 4.32
CA ARG A 79 -10.08 0.38 5.06
C ARG A 79 -8.93 -0.53 5.49
N LYS A 80 -9.23 -1.74 5.97
CA LYS A 80 -8.19 -2.73 6.32
C LYS A 80 -7.34 -3.10 5.11
N ASN A 81 -7.99 -3.45 3.99
CA ASN A 81 -7.27 -3.76 2.75
C ASN A 81 -6.39 -2.59 2.25
N MET A 82 -6.87 -1.35 2.31
CA MET A 82 -6.06 -0.16 1.94
C MET A 82 -4.84 0.02 2.86
N LYS A 83 -4.97 -0.31 4.15
CA LYS A 83 -3.86 -0.24 5.11
C LYS A 83 -2.81 -1.32 4.79
N ASP A 84 -3.26 -2.53 4.48
CA ASP A 84 -2.40 -3.64 4.08
C ASP A 84 -1.67 -3.33 2.76
N GLU A 85 -2.36 -2.77 1.76
CA GLU A 85 -1.74 -2.31 0.50
C GLU A 85 -0.74 -1.17 0.72
N GLN A 86 -1.05 -0.20 1.59
CA GLN A 86 -0.12 0.90 1.91
C GLN A 86 1.14 0.40 2.64
N GLU A 87 0.99 -0.58 3.53
CA GLU A 87 2.11 -1.22 4.23
C GLU A 87 2.98 -2.01 3.25
N GLN A 88 2.36 -2.75 2.32
CA GLN A 88 3.04 -3.42 1.20
C GLN A 88 3.78 -2.43 0.30
N LEU A 89 3.29 -1.22 0.04
CA LEU A 89 4.04 -0.27 -0.81
C LEU A 89 5.16 0.48 -0.08
N THR A 90 5.28 0.34 1.24
CA THR A 90 6.25 1.09 2.03
C THR A 90 7.69 0.61 1.77
N TYR A 91 7.91 -0.69 1.55
CA TYR A 91 9.26 -1.19 1.20
C TYR A 91 9.70 -0.67 -0.18
N MET A 92 8.78 -0.60 -1.15
CA MET A 92 9.08 -0.07 -2.50
C MET A 92 9.50 1.40 -2.45
N ARG A 93 8.80 2.26 -1.70
CA ARG A 93 9.18 3.67 -1.56
C ARG A 93 10.56 3.83 -0.89
N LYS A 94 10.86 2.99 0.10
CA LYS A 94 12.18 2.98 0.76
C LYS A 94 13.28 2.56 -0.21
N ALA A 95 13.07 1.49 -0.99
CA ALA A 95 13.99 1.03 -2.01
C ALA A 95 14.23 2.08 -3.10
N GLN A 96 13.16 2.72 -3.59
CA GLN A 96 13.24 3.83 -4.55
C GLN A 96 14.09 4.98 -4.00
N THR A 97 13.75 5.49 -2.81
CA THR A 97 14.48 6.61 -2.19
C THR A 97 15.96 6.28 -2.00
N HIS A 98 16.27 5.04 -1.60
CA HIS A 98 17.65 4.60 -1.43
C HIS A 98 18.40 4.53 -2.77
N PHE A 99 17.75 4.02 -3.81
CA PHE A 99 18.32 3.97 -5.16
C PHE A 99 18.57 5.38 -5.72
N GLU A 100 17.61 6.29 -5.61
CA GLU A 100 17.73 7.68 -6.05
C GLU A 100 18.89 8.43 -5.35
N ARG A 101 19.08 8.21 -4.05
CA ARG A 101 20.23 8.76 -3.31
C ARG A 101 21.56 8.22 -3.86
N ARG A 102 21.63 6.93 -4.17
CA ARG A 102 22.83 6.31 -4.76
C ARG A 102 23.14 6.88 -6.14
N VAL A 103 22.12 6.99 -7.00
CA VAL A 103 22.19 7.67 -8.32
C VAL A 103 22.73 9.08 -8.20
N SER A 104 22.15 9.86 -7.30
CA SER A 104 22.56 11.25 -7.09
C SER A 104 24.02 11.35 -6.64
N LYS A 105 24.46 10.48 -5.71
CA LYS A 105 25.85 10.44 -5.24
C LYS A 105 26.82 10.04 -6.34
N ALA A 106 26.45 9.06 -7.17
CA ALA A 106 27.27 8.64 -8.30
C ALA A 106 27.44 9.78 -9.33
N LEU A 107 26.37 10.51 -9.63
CA LEU A 107 26.43 11.68 -10.50
C LEU A 107 27.30 12.81 -9.94
N LEU A 108 27.20 13.08 -8.62
CA LEU A 108 28.06 14.07 -7.96
C LEU A 108 29.54 13.68 -7.99
N ASN A 109 29.84 12.39 -7.81
CA ASN A 109 31.21 11.88 -7.94
C ASN A 109 31.71 12.05 -9.39
N LEU A 110 30.89 11.69 -10.39
CA LEU A 110 31.23 11.87 -11.80
C LEU A 110 31.45 13.36 -12.15
N GLN A 111 30.63 14.26 -11.61
CA GLN A 111 30.84 15.70 -11.74
C GLN A 111 32.20 16.15 -11.18
N THR A 112 32.61 15.58 -10.05
CA THR A 112 33.90 15.86 -9.42
C THR A 112 35.06 15.33 -10.27
N ASP A 113 34.93 14.09 -10.76
CA ASP A 113 35.94 13.42 -11.59
C ASP A 113 36.14 14.14 -12.93
N LEU A 114 35.04 14.52 -13.58
CA LEU A 114 35.07 15.27 -14.85
C LEU A 114 35.36 16.77 -14.65
N LYS A 115 35.33 17.28 -13.40
CA LYS A 115 35.42 18.72 -13.07
C LYS A 115 34.38 19.57 -13.82
N LEU A 116 33.23 18.97 -14.18
CA LEU A 116 32.17 19.62 -14.92
C LEU A 116 30.97 19.87 -14.01
N SER A 117 30.43 21.09 -14.03
CA SER A 117 29.17 21.35 -13.34
C SER A 117 28.00 20.77 -14.14
N LEU A 118 27.52 19.59 -13.74
CA LEU A 118 26.37 18.92 -14.37
C LEU A 118 25.04 19.66 -14.10
N VAL A 119 25.03 20.56 -13.10
CA VAL A 119 23.86 21.34 -12.68
C VAL A 119 24.13 22.84 -12.90
N ARG A 120 24.51 23.21 -14.13
CA ARG A 120 24.57 24.62 -14.55
C ARG A 120 23.81 24.81 -15.84
N GLN A 121 22.95 25.83 -15.87
CA GLN A 121 22.35 26.29 -17.12
C GLN A 121 23.47 26.78 -18.04
N ARG A 122 23.60 26.16 -19.22
CA ARG A 122 24.61 26.56 -20.21
C ARG A 122 24.33 27.99 -20.65
N SER A 123 25.39 28.79 -20.75
CA SER A 123 25.32 30.12 -21.33
C SER A 123 25.11 30.03 -22.85
N SER A 124 24.58 31.09 -23.48
CA SER A 124 24.40 31.15 -24.94
C SER A 124 25.71 30.90 -25.70
N SER A 125 26.85 31.34 -25.16
CA SER A 125 28.16 31.14 -25.77
C SER A 125 28.61 29.68 -25.71
N GLU A 126 28.43 29.01 -24.56
CA GLU A 126 28.78 27.59 -24.42
C GLU A 126 27.90 26.70 -25.31
N ALA A 127 26.61 27.03 -25.43
CA ALA A 127 25.70 26.31 -26.32
C ALA A 127 26.13 26.41 -27.79
N GLN A 128 26.58 27.59 -28.21
CA GLN A 128 27.05 27.82 -29.58
C GLN A 128 28.40 27.14 -29.84
N GLU A 129 29.35 27.19 -28.89
CA GLU A 129 30.60 26.42 -28.98
C GLU A 129 30.36 24.91 -29.03
N LEU A 130 29.44 24.41 -28.21
CA LEU A 130 29.08 22.98 -28.20
C LEU A 130 28.44 22.57 -29.51
N SER A 131 27.59 23.42 -30.09
CA SER A 131 26.99 23.20 -31.40
C SER A 131 28.03 23.18 -32.52
N SER A 132 29.02 24.08 -32.50
CA SER A 132 30.10 24.08 -33.49
C SER A 132 31.01 22.87 -33.35
N LYS A 133 31.32 22.45 -32.11
CA LYS A 133 32.11 21.24 -31.83
C LYS A 133 31.32 19.95 -31.99
N TRP A 134 29.98 20.02 -32.11
CA TRP A 134 29.14 18.85 -32.34
C TRP A 134 29.44 18.17 -33.66
N ASP A 135 29.76 18.96 -34.69
CA ASP A 135 30.16 18.43 -36.00
C ASP A 135 31.57 17.82 -35.96
N GLU A 136 32.42 18.24 -35.02
CA GLU A 136 33.79 17.72 -34.79
C GLU A 136 33.84 16.53 -33.82
N LEU A 137 32.73 16.22 -33.13
CA LEU A 137 32.65 15.18 -32.10
C LEU A 137 32.82 13.75 -32.66
N SER A 138 32.53 13.53 -33.95
CA SER A 138 32.77 12.22 -34.60
C SER A 138 34.26 11.87 -34.74
N THR A 139 35.12 12.89 -34.67
CA THR A 139 36.59 12.78 -34.72
C THR A 139 37.24 12.90 -33.34
N TYR A 140 36.45 13.11 -32.28
CA TYR A 140 36.95 13.33 -30.92
C TYR A 140 37.14 11.97 -30.22
N ASP A 141 38.39 11.50 -30.18
CA ASP A 141 38.77 10.29 -29.45
C ASP A 141 38.88 10.62 -27.95
N GLN A 142 37.73 10.65 -27.28
CA GLN A 142 37.69 10.75 -25.82
C GLN A 142 37.77 9.35 -25.23
N ASP A 143 38.70 9.14 -24.30
CA ASP A 143 38.87 7.86 -23.63
C ASP A 143 37.67 7.57 -22.68
N VAL A 144 36.61 6.98 -23.27
CA VAL A 144 35.37 6.61 -22.57
C VAL A 144 35.64 5.54 -21.51
N GLY A 145 36.76 4.80 -21.61
CA GLY A 145 37.19 3.85 -20.59
C GLY A 145 37.47 4.48 -19.23
N SER A 146 37.73 5.79 -19.18
CA SER A 146 37.89 6.55 -17.94
C SER A 146 36.56 6.85 -17.23
N ILE A 147 35.43 6.77 -17.93
CA ILE A 147 34.10 7.00 -17.35
C ILE A 147 33.73 5.76 -16.52
N ARG A 148 33.94 5.86 -15.21
CA ARG A 148 33.54 4.81 -14.27
C ARG A 148 32.03 4.58 -14.38
N ASN A 149 31.63 3.31 -14.40
CA ASN A 149 30.21 2.93 -14.31
C ASN A 149 29.57 3.61 -13.09
N LEU A 150 28.47 4.33 -13.32
CA LEU A 150 27.71 5.06 -12.30
C LEU A 150 27.18 4.14 -11.18
N TYR A 151 27.04 2.84 -11.46
CA TYR A 151 26.61 1.82 -10.50
C TYR A 151 27.46 0.57 -10.67
N SER A 152 27.75 -0.11 -9.57
CA SER A 152 28.29 -1.46 -9.64
C SER A 152 27.18 -2.48 -9.88
N THR A 153 27.52 -3.65 -10.42
CA THR A 153 26.58 -4.79 -10.53
C THR A 153 26.03 -5.20 -9.15
N GLN A 154 26.83 -5.01 -8.09
CA GLN A 154 26.43 -5.23 -6.71
C GLN A 154 25.35 -4.23 -6.25
N ASP A 155 25.49 -2.93 -6.57
CA ASP A 155 24.51 -1.91 -6.22
C ASP A 155 23.15 -2.17 -6.87
N LEU A 156 23.18 -2.62 -8.13
CA LEU A 156 21.99 -2.96 -8.88
C LEU A 156 21.32 -4.21 -8.30
N TYR A 157 22.10 -5.23 -7.94
CA TYR A 157 21.58 -6.40 -7.23
C TYR A 157 20.91 -6.01 -5.92
N GLU A 158 21.54 -5.18 -5.08
CA GLU A 158 20.95 -4.72 -3.83
C GLU A 158 19.66 -3.91 -4.02
N ALA A 159 19.59 -3.08 -5.08
CA ALA A 159 18.36 -2.37 -5.42
C ALA A 159 17.23 -3.34 -5.79
N VAL A 160 17.53 -4.37 -6.58
CA VAL A 160 16.56 -5.41 -6.96
C VAL A 160 16.14 -6.27 -5.76
N VAL A 161 17.08 -6.60 -4.86
CA VAL A 161 16.78 -7.33 -3.64
C VAL A 161 15.90 -6.51 -2.69
N ALA A 162 16.13 -5.19 -2.59
CA ALA A 162 15.33 -4.29 -1.77
C ALA A 162 13.89 -4.07 -2.29
N LEU A 163 13.64 -4.39 -3.56
CA LEU A 163 12.30 -4.39 -4.16
C LEU A 163 11.52 -5.69 -3.88
N ARG A 164 12.10 -6.67 -3.17
CA ARG A 164 11.35 -7.87 -2.79
C ARG A 164 10.36 -7.56 -1.67
N ASP A 165 9.16 -8.08 -1.85
CA ASP A 165 8.11 -8.06 -0.86
C ASP A 165 8.56 -8.87 0.38
N PRO A 166 8.53 -8.29 1.59
CA PRO A 166 8.92 -8.97 2.83
C PRO A 166 8.07 -10.22 3.13
N ASP A 167 6.86 -10.31 2.59
CA ASP A 167 5.96 -11.47 2.80
C ASP A 167 6.14 -12.55 1.72
N TYR A 168 6.91 -12.27 0.66
CA TYR A 168 7.12 -13.21 -0.44
C TYR A 168 8.23 -14.22 -0.11
N SER A 169 7.83 -15.34 0.49
CA SER A 169 8.75 -16.46 0.76
C SER A 169 9.35 -17.04 -0.53
N ILE A 170 10.66 -17.27 -0.49
CA ILE A 170 11.59 -17.65 -1.58
C ILE A 170 11.31 -19.01 -2.25
N ASN A 171 10.20 -19.68 -1.95
CA ASN A 171 9.91 -21.02 -2.49
C ASN A 171 9.23 -21.04 -3.88
N ARG A 172 9.13 -19.89 -4.57
CA ARG A 172 8.49 -19.80 -5.88
C ARG A 172 9.38 -19.21 -6.98
N PHE A 173 10.70 -19.40 -6.89
CA PHE A 173 11.62 -19.18 -8.01
C PHE A 173 11.45 -20.28 -9.07
N HIS A 174 10.32 -20.29 -9.77
CA HIS A 174 10.35 -20.69 -11.18
C HIS A 174 10.71 -19.42 -11.97
N PHE A 175 11.99 -19.27 -12.26
CA PHE A 175 12.51 -18.33 -13.25
C PHE A 175 11.89 -18.68 -14.62
N ASN A 176 10.69 -18.18 -14.90
CA ASN A 176 10.11 -18.14 -16.23
C ASN A 176 10.27 -16.74 -16.82
N LEU A 177 11.50 -16.21 -16.81
CA LEU A 177 11.83 -14.99 -17.54
C LEU A 177 12.37 -15.28 -18.96
N PHE A 178 12.30 -16.53 -19.44
CA PHE A 178 12.91 -16.92 -20.72
C PHE A 178 11.98 -17.59 -21.76
N CYS A 179 10.65 -17.53 -21.60
CA CYS A 179 9.73 -18.15 -22.58
C CYS A 179 8.57 -17.26 -23.04
N SER A 180 8.86 -16.02 -23.46
CA SER A 180 7.87 -15.23 -24.22
C SER A 180 8.48 -14.29 -25.27
N VAL A 181 9.69 -14.57 -25.77
CA VAL A 181 10.29 -13.82 -26.91
C VAL A 181 10.64 -14.71 -28.11
N CYS A 182 10.35 -16.01 -28.06
CA CYS A 182 10.41 -16.86 -29.26
C CYS A 182 9.21 -17.84 -29.29
N ALA A 183 8.07 -17.36 -29.75
CA ALA A 183 7.02 -18.14 -30.40
C ALA A 183 6.18 -17.20 -31.28
#